data_AF-A0A9D7CZ25-F1
#
_entry.id   AF-A0A9D7CZ25-F1
#
_cell.length_a   1.000
_cell.length_b   1.000
_cell.length_c   1.000
_cell.angle_alpha   90.00
_cell.angle_beta   90.00
_cell.angle_gamma   90.00
#
_symmetry.space_group_name_H-M   'P 1'
#
loop_
_entity.id
_entity.type
_entity.pdbx_description
1 polymer ?
#
loop_
_entity_poly.entity_id
_entity_poly.type
_entity_poly.pdbx_seq_one_letter_code
_entity_poly.pdbx_strand_id
1 'polypeptide(L)'
;MTRFPLVLLAAVAGCKPATAEPKSSAPVGSAVEESGTAVHGVRRRAQVDAPVVVDGKLMAFLRFGEVPATLAPTTSPLDGKPKARYYRLGEYLAALGVDVARVRAVHVGGNGHRFASIEGTELRREPNRFLFDFRLERTGIPRTGWWTSGLKNTFRVDEIRQLLVYVDRAVPALHAKRSCYAGADDRTCSEAIPYLEGTLEKGTRLYLDGRLVGQVKRRRIGADVAFETSQGGARYDLGKLLQKHGVAVGAAASVELTAGDDLVARATGAEVLSARVSFGLPNHQHGRIVVGLPAAFQAPHGKPEERDVDITAVSVTTAPARATTQRALVAVEDASSLASADDLLTLATAD
;
A
#
# COMPACT_ATOMS: atom_id res chain seq x y z
N MET A 1 43.01 -0.17 59.87
CA MET A 1 42.27 0.00 58.59
C MET A 1 41.73 -1.40 58.26
N THR A 2 40.45 -1.74 58.22
CA THR A 2 39.19 -1.02 58.01
C THR A 2 38.10 -1.95 58.58
N ARG A 3 37.24 -1.46 59.48
CA ARG A 3 36.13 -2.23 60.08
C ARG A 3 34.88 -2.09 59.18
N PHE A 4 34.28 -3.21 58.80
CA PHE A 4 32.99 -3.28 58.12
C PHE A 4 31.84 -2.92 59.08
N PRO A 5 30.84 -2.13 58.66
CA PRO A 5 29.55 -2.12 59.32
C PRO A 5 28.50 -2.91 58.53
N LEU A 6 27.87 -3.82 59.28
CA LEU A 6 26.59 -4.48 59.03
C LEU A 6 25.49 -3.42 58.83
N VAL A 7 24.73 -3.49 57.73
CA VAL A 7 23.53 -2.66 57.53
C VAL A 7 22.29 -3.55 57.57
N LEU A 8 21.44 -3.22 58.53
CA LEU A 8 20.17 -3.84 58.91
C LEU A 8 19.07 -3.40 57.94
N LEU A 9 18.32 -4.35 57.36
CA LEU A 9 17.12 -4.08 56.56
C LEU A 9 15.94 -3.76 57.49
N ALA A 10 15.37 -2.56 57.38
CA ALA A 10 14.11 -2.19 58.02
C ALA A 10 12.98 -2.16 56.99
N ALA A 11 11.94 -2.95 57.23
CA ALA A 11 10.70 -2.95 56.47
C ALA A 11 9.82 -1.76 56.91
N VAL A 12 9.30 -0.99 55.94
CA VAL A 12 8.30 0.04 56.19
C VAL A 12 7.03 -0.31 55.42
N ALA A 13 5.96 -0.55 56.18
CA ALA A 13 4.61 -0.77 55.69
C ALA A 13 3.99 0.58 55.28
N GLY A 14 3.49 0.66 54.04
CA GLY A 14 2.76 1.81 53.50
C GLY A 14 1.29 1.48 53.22
N CYS A 15 0.39 2.18 53.91
CA CYS A 15 -1.07 2.12 53.81
C CYS A 15 -1.62 2.32 52.38
N LYS A 16 -2.61 1.50 52.01
CA LYS A 16 -3.54 1.76 50.90
C LYS A 16 -4.85 2.35 51.44
N PRO A 17 -5.38 3.45 50.90
CA PRO A 17 -6.76 3.86 51.17
C PRO A 17 -7.76 3.04 50.35
N ALA A 18 -8.91 2.79 50.98
CA ALA A 18 -9.95 1.86 50.60
C ALA A 18 -10.79 2.27 49.38
N THR A 19 -11.13 1.25 48.62
CA THR A 19 -12.13 1.19 47.55
C THR A 19 -13.53 1.50 48.07
N ALA A 20 -14.25 2.40 47.41
CA ALA A 20 -15.71 2.49 47.50
C ALA A 20 -16.33 1.78 46.28
N GLU A 21 -17.05 0.68 46.53
CA GLU A 21 -18.08 0.19 45.61
C GLU A 21 -19.29 1.13 45.65
N PRO A 22 -20.03 1.22 44.53
CA PRO A 22 -21.39 0.67 44.65
C PRO A 22 -21.92 -0.07 43.41
N LYS A 23 -22.67 -1.12 43.76
CA LYS A 23 -23.98 -1.55 43.23
C LYS A 23 -24.08 -2.22 41.85
N SER A 24 -24.12 -3.55 41.96
CA SER A 24 -24.95 -4.50 41.20
C SER A 24 -26.37 -4.02 40.91
N SER A 25 -26.84 -4.16 39.65
CA SER A 25 -27.93 -5.11 39.31
C SER A 25 -28.34 -5.07 37.82
N ALA A 26 -28.19 -6.23 37.16
CA ALA A 26 -29.12 -6.87 36.19
C ALA A 26 -29.31 -6.25 34.77
N PRO A 27 -29.88 -7.02 33.80
CA PRO A 27 -29.28 -7.27 32.50
C PRO A 27 -29.86 -6.37 31.41
N VAL A 28 -29.01 -5.74 30.61
CA VAL A 28 -29.46 -4.91 29.49
C VAL A 28 -29.43 -5.75 28.21
N GLY A 29 -30.60 -5.81 27.58
CA GLY A 29 -30.92 -6.72 26.50
C GLY A 29 -30.13 -6.47 25.23
N SER A 30 -30.13 -7.50 24.39
CA SER A 30 -29.83 -7.46 22.97
C SER A 30 -30.53 -6.26 22.32
N ALA A 31 -29.76 -5.21 22.05
CA ALA A 31 -30.18 -4.14 21.17
C ALA A 31 -29.98 -4.61 19.73
N VAL A 32 -31.11 -4.77 19.07
CA VAL A 32 -31.30 -5.02 17.64
C VAL A 32 -30.41 -4.07 16.84
N GLU A 33 -29.62 -4.62 15.91
CA GLU A 33 -28.97 -3.86 14.83
C GLU A 33 -30.06 -3.12 14.06
N GLU A 34 -30.15 -1.81 14.26
CA GLU A 34 -30.98 -0.96 13.43
C GLU A 34 -30.29 -0.84 12.07
N SER A 35 -30.85 -1.58 11.11
CA SER A 35 -30.48 -1.60 9.71
C SER A 35 -30.74 -0.23 9.08
N GLY A 36 -29.75 0.65 9.15
CA GLY A 36 -29.65 1.83 8.31
C GLY A 36 -29.11 1.44 6.94
N THR A 37 -29.95 1.55 5.93
CA THR A 37 -29.72 1.26 4.51
C THR A 37 -28.48 1.98 3.96
N ALA A 38 -27.34 1.30 3.99
CA ALA A 38 -26.15 1.71 3.25
C ALA A 38 -26.29 1.27 1.78
N VAL A 39 -26.51 2.25 0.92
CA VAL A 39 -26.51 2.13 -0.54
C VAL A 39 -25.31 1.29 -1.01
N HIS A 40 -25.60 0.23 -1.76
CA HIS A 40 -24.62 -0.72 -2.29
C HIS A 40 -23.73 -0.07 -3.35
N GLY A 41 -22.40 -0.12 -3.14
CA GLY A 41 -21.43 0.30 -4.16
C GLY A 41 -19.96 0.07 -3.83
N VAL A 42 -19.57 -0.08 -2.56
CA VAL A 42 -18.19 -0.41 -2.18
C VAL A 42 -18.19 -1.71 -1.39
N ARG A 43 -17.91 -2.81 -2.09
CA ARG A 43 -17.95 -4.18 -1.56
C ARG A 43 -17.17 -4.27 -0.23
N ARG A 44 -17.86 -4.67 0.84
CA ARG A 44 -17.35 -5.24 2.10
C ARG A 44 -16.63 -6.60 1.88
N ARG A 45 -15.72 -6.67 0.90
CA ARG A 45 -14.63 -7.66 0.89
C ARG A 45 -13.36 -6.83 0.88
N ALA A 46 -12.65 -6.85 1.99
CA ALA A 46 -11.38 -6.17 2.20
C ALA A 46 -10.51 -6.27 0.95
N GLN A 47 -10.47 -5.21 0.14
CA GLN A 47 -9.55 -5.08 -0.97
C GLN A 47 -8.21 -4.72 -0.33
N VAL A 48 -7.58 -5.73 0.28
CA VAL A 48 -6.19 -5.65 0.69
C VAL A 48 -5.42 -5.62 -0.62
N ASP A 49 -4.89 -4.46 -0.96
CA ASP A 49 -3.93 -4.33 -2.05
C ASP A 49 -2.83 -5.39 -1.85
N ALA A 50 -2.38 -6.03 -2.93
CA ALA A 50 -1.49 -7.18 -2.82
C ALA A 50 -0.10 -6.74 -2.34
N PRO A 51 0.31 -7.03 -1.08
CA PRO A 51 1.60 -6.59 -0.57
C PRO A 51 2.72 -7.31 -1.31
N VAL A 52 3.82 -6.59 -1.50
CA VAL A 52 5.09 -7.13 -1.99
C VAL A 52 6.07 -7.09 -0.84
N VAL A 53 6.42 -8.29 -0.34
CA VAL A 53 7.26 -8.47 0.83
C VAL A 53 8.56 -9.13 0.38
N VAL A 54 9.70 -8.54 0.71
CA VAL A 54 11.04 -9.07 0.41
C VAL A 54 11.72 -9.41 1.72
N ASP A 55 12.03 -10.69 1.94
CA ASP A 55 12.66 -11.21 3.15
C ASP A 55 11.99 -10.76 4.46
N GLY A 56 10.66 -10.63 4.46
CA GLY A 56 9.85 -10.20 5.60
C GLY A 56 9.55 -8.70 5.65
N LYS A 57 10.22 -7.88 4.83
CA LYS A 57 10.02 -6.44 4.79
C LYS A 57 9.03 -6.04 3.71
N LEU A 58 8.04 -5.24 4.07
CA LEU A 58 7.09 -4.66 3.11
C LEU A 58 7.81 -3.65 2.22
N MET A 59 7.84 -3.92 0.91
CA MET A 59 8.58 -3.13 -0.07
C MET A 59 7.67 -2.35 -1.02
N ALA A 60 6.47 -2.85 -1.31
CA ALA A 60 5.49 -2.17 -2.15
C ALA A 60 4.10 -2.81 -1.99
N PHE A 61 3.13 -2.25 -2.71
CA PHE A 61 1.88 -2.92 -3.03
C PHE A 61 1.75 -3.05 -4.55
N LEU A 62 1.34 -4.24 -5.01
CA LEU A 62 1.12 -4.51 -6.41
C LEU A 62 -0.24 -3.93 -6.83
N ARG A 63 -0.23 -2.65 -7.14
CA ARG A 63 -1.38 -1.85 -7.59
C ARG A 63 -0.99 -1.07 -8.85
N PHE A 64 -1.90 -0.91 -9.80
CA PHE A 64 -1.58 -0.27 -11.08
C PHE A 64 -1.07 1.17 -10.89
N GLY A 65 -1.77 1.95 -10.05
CA GLY A 65 -1.35 3.31 -9.67
C GLY A 65 -0.03 3.41 -8.91
N GLU A 66 0.58 2.28 -8.53
CA GLU A 66 1.81 2.24 -7.72
C GLU A 66 2.92 1.41 -8.40
N VAL A 67 2.73 1.01 -9.66
CA VAL A 67 3.80 0.42 -10.46
C VAL A 67 4.90 1.45 -10.68
N PRO A 68 6.19 1.12 -10.48
CA PRO A 68 7.29 2.04 -10.71
C PRO A 68 7.25 2.65 -12.11
N ALA A 69 7.37 3.97 -12.21
CA ALA A 69 7.32 4.69 -13.49
C ALA A 69 8.50 4.35 -14.43
N THR A 70 9.52 3.66 -13.94
CA THR A 70 10.64 3.15 -14.74
C THR A 70 10.33 1.82 -15.43
N LEU A 71 9.24 1.15 -15.06
CA LEU A 71 8.87 -0.15 -15.58
C LEU A 71 8.01 -0.01 -16.84
N ALA A 72 8.54 -0.46 -17.98
CA ALA A 72 7.81 -0.45 -19.23
C ALA A 72 6.85 -1.64 -19.33
N PRO A 73 5.61 -1.45 -19.81
CA PRO A 73 4.73 -2.55 -20.13
C PRO A 73 5.26 -3.33 -21.35
N THR A 74 4.86 -4.59 -21.45
CA THR A 74 5.19 -5.52 -22.54
C THR A 74 3.91 -6.21 -23.04
N THR A 75 4.01 -6.81 -24.22
CA THR A 75 2.98 -7.73 -24.73
C THR A 75 3.15 -9.10 -24.08
N SER A 76 2.04 -9.81 -23.88
CA SER A 76 2.09 -11.21 -23.48
C SER A 76 2.03 -12.11 -24.71
N PRO A 77 2.84 -13.18 -24.77
CA PRO A 77 2.70 -14.20 -25.80
C PRO A 77 1.40 -15.01 -25.66
N LEU A 78 0.68 -14.89 -24.52
CA LEU A 78 -0.52 -15.68 -24.24
C LEU A 78 -1.81 -15.10 -24.84
N ASP A 79 -1.88 -13.79 -25.06
CA ASP A 79 -3.16 -13.14 -25.31
C ASP A 79 -3.58 -13.05 -26.77
N GLY A 80 -2.70 -13.44 -27.71
CA GLY A 80 -2.93 -13.27 -29.15
C GLY A 80 -3.20 -11.82 -29.61
N LYS A 81 -3.22 -10.87 -28.66
CA LYS A 81 -3.50 -9.45 -28.83
C LYS A 81 -2.21 -8.69 -28.51
N PRO A 82 -1.71 -7.84 -29.43
CA PRO A 82 -0.45 -7.13 -29.26
C PRO A 82 -0.53 -5.94 -28.28
N LYS A 83 -1.52 -5.89 -27.38
CA LYS A 83 -1.64 -4.78 -26.42
C LYS A 83 -0.56 -4.92 -25.34
N ALA A 84 0.29 -3.92 -25.20
CA ALA A 84 1.29 -3.84 -24.14
C ALA A 84 0.60 -3.53 -22.80
N ARG A 85 0.17 -4.58 -22.09
CA ARG A 85 -0.55 -4.47 -20.80
C ARG A 85 0.09 -5.27 -19.67
N TYR A 86 1.16 -5.99 -19.98
CA TYR A 86 1.83 -6.86 -19.03
C TYR A 86 3.09 -6.24 -18.49
N TYR A 87 3.53 -6.72 -17.34
CA TYR A 87 4.79 -6.33 -16.73
C TYR A 87 5.59 -7.59 -16.43
N ARG A 88 6.89 -7.57 -16.73
CA ARG A 88 7.77 -8.69 -16.36
C ARG A 88 8.02 -8.65 -14.87
N LEU A 89 7.78 -9.77 -14.18
CA LEU A 89 7.97 -9.87 -12.74
C LEU A 89 9.42 -9.59 -12.34
N GLY A 90 10.40 -10.09 -13.09
CA GLY A 90 11.82 -9.82 -12.84
C GLY A 90 12.17 -8.33 -12.94
N GLU A 91 11.69 -7.64 -13.98
CA GLU A 91 11.92 -6.20 -14.16
C GLU A 91 11.20 -5.38 -13.08
N TYR A 92 9.99 -5.78 -12.68
CA TYR A 92 9.28 -5.16 -11.56
C TYR A 92 10.08 -5.27 -10.27
N LEU A 93 10.59 -6.46 -9.91
CA LEU A 93 11.40 -6.65 -8.72
C LEU A 93 12.69 -5.82 -8.77
N ALA A 94 13.37 -5.78 -9.91
CA ALA A 94 14.54 -4.93 -10.11
C ALA A 94 14.20 -3.44 -9.93
N ALA A 95 13.05 -2.99 -10.43
CA ALA A 95 12.58 -1.61 -10.27
C ALA A 95 12.22 -1.24 -8.81
N LEU A 96 11.98 -2.23 -7.94
CA LEU A 96 11.86 -2.05 -6.49
C LEU A 96 13.21 -2.07 -5.75
N GLY A 97 14.32 -2.23 -6.49
CA GLY A 97 15.67 -2.35 -5.93
C GLY A 97 16.06 -3.75 -5.46
N VAL A 98 15.31 -4.80 -5.86
CA VAL A 98 15.64 -6.19 -5.53
C VAL A 98 16.72 -6.70 -6.49
N ASP A 99 17.78 -7.29 -5.94
CA ASP A 99 18.76 -8.01 -6.73
C ASP A 99 18.21 -9.37 -7.22
N VAL A 100 17.68 -9.37 -8.45
CA VAL A 100 17.08 -10.55 -9.09
C VAL A 100 18.10 -11.69 -9.26
N ALA A 101 19.40 -11.38 -9.34
CA ALA A 101 20.45 -12.40 -9.42
C ALA A 101 20.50 -13.27 -8.15
N ARG A 102 20.18 -12.67 -7.00
CA ARG A 102 20.20 -13.31 -5.68
C ARG A 102 18.86 -13.88 -5.23
N VAL A 103 17.76 -13.58 -5.93
CA VAL A 103 16.45 -14.16 -5.62
C VAL A 103 16.55 -15.68 -5.59
N ARG A 104 16.09 -16.27 -4.49
CA ARG A 104 16.01 -17.74 -4.28
C ARG A 104 14.67 -18.27 -4.75
N ALA A 105 13.58 -17.59 -4.40
CA ALA A 105 12.24 -17.91 -4.85
C ALA A 105 11.30 -16.72 -4.74
N VAL A 106 10.23 -16.76 -5.53
CA VAL A 106 9.07 -15.87 -5.39
C VAL A 106 7.85 -16.73 -5.16
N HIS A 107 7.16 -16.51 -4.04
CA HIS A 107 5.87 -17.12 -3.76
C HIS A 107 4.75 -16.13 -4.09
N VAL A 108 3.86 -16.55 -4.97
CA VAL A 108 2.75 -15.74 -5.48
C VAL A 108 1.48 -16.27 -4.84
N GLY A 109 0.99 -15.54 -3.83
CA GLY A 109 -0.19 -15.94 -3.08
C GLY A 109 -1.47 -15.52 -3.81
N GLY A 110 -2.45 -16.43 -3.85
CA GLY A 110 -3.78 -16.20 -4.40
C GLY A 110 -4.86 -16.39 -3.35
N ASN A 111 -6.09 -16.65 -3.80
CA ASN A 111 -7.22 -16.90 -2.92
C ASN A 111 -7.06 -18.20 -2.11
N GLY A 112 -7.60 -18.24 -0.89
CA GLY A 112 -7.61 -19.43 -0.03
C GLY A 112 -6.23 -19.83 0.50
N HIS A 113 -5.31 -18.86 0.66
CA HIS A 113 -3.96 -19.05 1.20
C HIS A 113 -3.10 -20.05 0.40
N ARG A 114 -3.37 -20.15 -0.91
CA ARG A 114 -2.60 -20.97 -1.85
C ARG A 114 -1.56 -20.13 -2.56
N PHE A 115 -0.41 -20.72 -2.84
CA PHE A 115 0.77 -20.08 -3.37
C PHE A 115 1.32 -20.87 -4.55
N ALA A 116 1.49 -20.19 -5.68
CA ALA A 116 2.43 -20.63 -6.70
C ALA A 116 3.85 -20.29 -6.22
N SER A 117 4.87 -21.00 -6.70
CA SER A 117 6.26 -20.69 -6.43
C SER A 117 7.05 -20.66 -7.74
N ILE A 118 7.90 -19.67 -7.87
CA ILE A 118 8.86 -19.51 -8.96
C ILE A 118 10.25 -19.61 -8.34
N GLU A 119 11.08 -20.56 -8.76
CA GLU A 119 12.46 -20.59 -8.30
C GLU A 119 13.25 -19.44 -8.92
N GLY A 120 14.25 -18.93 -8.20
CA GLY A 120 15.11 -17.86 -8.72
C GLY A 120 15.84 -18.26 -10.00
N THR A 121 16.23 -19.52 -10.12
CA THR A 121 16.82 -20.10 -11.34
C THR A 121 15.85 -20.07 -12.51
N GLU A 122 14.57 -20.40 -12.30
CA GLU A 122 13.51 -20.30 -13.30
C GLU A 122 13.31 -18.84 -13.72
N LEU A 123 13.19 -17.92 -12.75
CA LEU A 123 13.00 -16.49 -12.99
C LEU A 123 14.11 -15.90 -13.88
N ARG A 124 15.37 -16.31 -13.66
CA ARG A 124 16.53 -15.87 -14.44
C ARG A 124 16.65 -16.54 -15.80
N ARG A 125 16.31 -17.83 -15.89
CA ARG A 125 16.39 -18.60 -17.14
C ARG A 125 15.31 -18.18 -18.14
N GLU A 126 14.14 -17.80 -17.65
CA GLU A 126 12.96 -17.50 -18.48
C GLU A 126 12.39 -16.12 -18.15
N PRO A 127 13.15 -15.02 -18.33
CA PRO A 127 12.79 -13.68 -17.84
C PRO A 127 11.53 -13.11 -18.51
N ASN A 128 11.19 -13.57 -19.71
CA ASN A 128 10.00 -13.15 -20.46
C ASN A 128 8.73 -13.95 -20.14
N ARG A 129 8.84 -15.03 -19.36
CA ARG A 129 7.72 -15.93 -19.07
C ARG A 129 6.84 -15.39 -17.95
N PHE A 130 7.44 -14.89 -16.88
CA PHE A 130 6.72 -14.51 -15.66
C PHE A 130 6.19 -13.09 -15.79
N LEU A 131 4.96 -12.98 -16.29
CA LEU A 131 4.28 -11.70 -16.49
C LEU A 131 3.15 -11.50 -15.48
N PHE A 132 2.75 -10.26 -15.25
CA PHE A 132 1.49 -9.94 -14.59
C PHE A 132 0.76 -8.79 -15.29
N ASP A 133 -0.55 -8.74 -15.14
CA ASP A 133 -1.40 -7.62 -15.59
C ASP A 133 -2.41 -7.26 -14.50
N PHE A 134 -3.32 -6.34 -14.81
CA PHE A 134 -4.44 -5.97 -13.93
C PHE A 134 -5.77 -6.27 -14.63
N ARG A 135 -6.74 -6.80 -13.88
CA ARG A 135 -8.00 -7.33 -14.43
C ARG A 135 -8.77 -6.33 -15.30
N LEU A 136 -8.69 -5.03 -15.03
CA LEU A 136 -9.36 -3.97 -15.78
C LEU A 136 -8.36 -3.08 -16.54
N GLU A 137 -7.27 -3.68 -17.03
CA GLU A 137 -6.15 -3.07 -17.77
C GLU A 137 -5.35 -2.03 -16.97
N ARG A 138 -6.01 -0.99 -16.45
CA ARG A 138 -5.42 0.12 -15.67
C ARG A 138 -5.86 0.15 -14.21
N THR A 139 -6.61 -0.86 -13.75
CA THR A 139 -7.04 -0.98 -12.35
C THR A 139 -7.45 -2.43 -12.07
N GLY A 140 -7.83 -2.69 -10.82
CA GLY A 140 -8.34 -3.97 -10.36
C GLY A 140 -7.26 -4.87 -9.76
N ILE A 141 -7.64 -6.13 -9.56
CA ILE A 141 -6.78 -7.11 -8.91
C ILE A 141 -5.66 -7.52 -9.88
N PRO A 142 -4.39 -7.53 -9.45
CA PRO A 142 -3.30 -8.03 -10.28
C PRO A 142 -3.47 -9.52 -10.57
N ARG A 143 -3.05 -9.97 -11.75
CA ARG A 143 -3.18 -11.37 -12.18
C ARG A 143 -1.91 -11.90 -12.79
N THR A 144 -1.72 -13.21 -12.72
CA THR A 144 -0.57 -13.86 -13.34
C THR A 144 -0.79 -14.04 -14.84
N GLY A 145 0.26 -13.80 -15.62
CA GLY A 145 0.30 -13.93 -17.07
C GLY A 145 1.35 -14.94 -17.52
N TRP A 146 1.41 -16.14 -16.94
CA TRP A 146 2.38 -17.18 -17.32
C TRP A 146 1.78 -18.58 -17.35
N TRP A 147 2.42 -19.51 -18.06
CA TRP A 147 2.12 -20.95 -18.03
C TRP A 147 3.06 -21.68 -17.07
N THR A 148 2.74 -22.93 -16.69
CA THR A 148 3.51 -23.70 -15.69
C THR A 148 4.25 -24.93 -16.24
N SER A 149 4.19 -25.19 -17.55
CA SER A 149 4.93 -26.30 -18.19
C SER A 149 6.44 -26.23 -17.88
N GLY A 150 7.02 -27.31 -17.36
CA GLY A 150 8.44 -27.39 -17.02
C GLY A 150 8.89 -26.62 -15.77
N LEU A 151 7.96 -26.01 -15.01
CA LEU A 151 8.28 -25.46 -13.69
C LEU A 151 8.26 -26.54 -12.63
N LYS A 152 9.07 -26.36 -11.59
CA LYS A 152 9.08 -27.25 -10.43
C LYS A 152 7.75 -27.25 -9.68
N ASN A 153 7.10 -26.10 -9.58
CA ASN A 153 5.74 -25.99 -9.07
C ASN A 153 4.78 -25.72 -10.22
N THR A 154 3.90 -26.70 -10.48
CA THR A 154 2.92 -26.62 -11.57
C THR A 154 1.64 -25.88 -11.17
N PHE A 155 1.46 -25.55 -9.88
CA PHE A 155 0.35 -24.75 -9.40
C PHE A 155 0.50 -23.29 -9.81
N ARG A 156 -0.58 -22.71 -10.34
CA ARG A 156 -0.68 -21.32 -10.73
C ARG A 156 -1.82 -20.65 -9.96
N VAL A 157 -1.58 -19.42 -9.52
CA VAL A 157 -2.63 -18.54 -9.02
C VAL A 157 -3.11 -17.64 -10.14
N ASP A 158 -4.41 -17.41 -10.28
CA ASP A 158 -4.93 -16.48 -11.29
C ASP A 158 -4.84 -15.04 -10.78
N GLU A 159 -5.50 -14.78 -9.65
CA GLU A 159 -5.44 -13.50 -8.93
C GLU A 159 -4.27 -13.47 -7.94
N ILE A 160 -3.44 -12.42 -8.01
CA ILE A 160 -2.34 -12.17 -7.08
C ILE A 160 -2.91 -11.40 -5.89
N ARG A 161 -2.83 -12.02 -4.71
CA ARG A 161 -3.20 -11.43 -3.42
C ARG A 161 -2.00 -11.01 -2.58
N GLN A 162 -0.82 -11.52 -2.90
CA GLN A 162 0.45 -11.14 -2.28
C GLN A 162 1.64 -11.67 -3.09
N LEU A 163 2.76 -10.97 -3.04
CA LEU A 163 4.06 -11.43 -3.56
C LEU A 163 5.06 -11.50 -2.41
N LEU A 164 5.61 -12.68 -2.17
CA LEU A 164 6.62 -12.92 -1.15
C LEU A 164 7.91 -13.33 -1.84
N VAL A 165 8.95 -12.51 -1.70
CA VAL A 165 10.23 -12.67 -2.38
C VAL A 165 11.29 -13.03 -1.34
N TYR A 166 12.02 -14.11 -1.60
CA TYR A 166 13.10 -14.59 -0.74
C TYR A 166 14.42 -14.38 -1.44
N VAL A 167 15.30 -13.57 -0.85
CA VAL A 167 16.65 -13.28 -1.38
C VAL A 167 17.67 -13.90 -0.43
N ASP A 168 17.65 -13.48 0.83
CA ASP A 168 18.59 -13.92 1.85
C ASP A 168 17.97 -14.91 2.84
N ARG A 169 16.65 -14.83 3.05
CA ARG A 169 15.95 -15.76 3.95
C ARG A 169 15.79 -17.14 3.31
N ALA A 170 15.72 -18.15 4.17
CA ALA A 170 15.38 -19.51 3.75
C ALA A 170 13.95 -19.54 3.19
N VAL A 171 13.78 -20.16 2.03
CA VAL A 171 12.47 -20.30 1.37
C VAL A 171 11.61 -21.28 2.17
N PRO A 172 10.48 -20.85 2.76
CA PRO A 172 9.61 -21.75 3.49
C PRO A 172 9.01 -22.80 2.56
N ALA A 173 8.96 -24.05 2.97
CA ALA A 173 8.39 -25.11 2.13
C ALA A 173 6.87 -24.93 1.97
N LEU A 174 6.36 -25.18 0.76
CA LEU A 174 4.93 -25.27 0.49
C LEU A 174 4.48 -26.73 0.61
N HIS A 175 3.31 -26.95 1.22
CA HIS A 175 2.72 -28.27 1.31
C HIS A 175 2.36 -28.81 -0.09
N ALA A 176 2.93 -29.95 -0.47
CA ALA A 176 2.91 -30.46 -1.85
C ALA A 176 1.52 -30.57 -2.49
N LYS A 177 0.49 -30.95 -1.72
CA LYS A 177 -0.88 -31.13 -2.24
C LYS A 177 -1.75 -29.88 -2.19
N ARG A 178 -1.48 -28.98 -1.24
CA ARG A 178 -2.34 -27.81 -0.95
C ARG A 178 -1.77 -26.52 -1.54
N SER A 179 -0.46 -26.52 -1.80
CA SER A 179 0.31 -25.36 -2.23
C SER A 179 0.18 -24.22 -1.23
N CYS A 180 0.28 -24.49 0.07
CA CYS A 180 0.16 -23.49 1.14
C CYS A 180 1.22 -23.70 2.21
N TYR A 181 1.45 -22.71 3.08
CA TYR A 181 2.25 -22.94 4.28
C TYR A 181 1.45 -23.80 5.27
N ALA A 182 2.09 -24.82 5.83
CA ALA A 182 1.45 -25.67 6.84
C ALA A 182 1.14 -24.84 8.10
N GLY A 183 -0.07 -25.02 8.63
CA GLY A 183 -0.43 -24.57 9.97
C GLY A 183 0.23 -25.41 11.06
N ALA A 184 0.01 -25.05 12.32
CA ALA A 184 0.63 -25.71 13.48
C ALA A 184 0.31 -27.21 13.58
N ASP A 185 -0.81 -27.66 13.00
CA ASP A 185 -1.27 -29.04 13.01
C ASP A 185 -0.92 -29.83 11.74
N ASP A 186 -0.23 -29.21 10.77
CA ASP A 186 0.04 -29.73 9.42
C ASP A 186 -1.20 -30.19 8.63
N ARG A 187 -2.41 -29.94 9.15
CA ARG A 187 -3.69 -30.26 8.52
C ARG A 187 -4.37 -29.02 7.94
N THR A 188 -3.97 -27.84 8.40
CA THR A 188 -4.49 -26.55 7.96
C THR A 188 -3.46 -25.77 7.13
N CYS A 189 -3.96 -24.82 6.34
CA CYS A 189 -3.11 -23.81 5.70
C CYS A 189 -3.01 -22.61 6.63
N SER A 190 -1.79 -22.14 6.88
CA SER A 190 -1.55 -20.93 7.66
C SER A 190 -1.89 -19.68 6.85
N GLU A 191 -2.53 -18.72 7.50
CA GLU A 191 -2.74 -17.37 6.96
C GLU A 191 -1.53 -16.45 7.20
N ALA A 192 -0.56 -16.90 8.01
CA ALA A 192 0.59 -16.10 8.37
C ALA A 192 1.52 -15.89 7.17
N ILE A 193 1.97 -14.66 6.98
CA ILE A 193 3.02 -14.32 6.03
C ILE A 193 4.38 -14.64 6.67
N PRO A 194 5.17 -15.57 6.12
CA PRO A 194 6.46 -15.92 6.70
C PRO A 194 7.39 -14.71 6.82
N TYR A 195 8.03 -14.61 8.00
CA TYR A 195 9.00 -13.57 8.35
C TYR A 195 8.48 -12.12 8.34
N LEU A 196 7.17 -11.88 8.16
CA LEU A 196 6.65 -10.52 8.07
C LEU A 196 7.03 -9.69 9.30
N GLU A 197 7.71 -8.59 9.07
CA GLU A 197 8.07 -7.61 10.08
C GLU A 197 6.91 -6.62 10.26
N GLY A 198 6.37 -6.55 11.48
CA GLY A 198 5.26 -5.64 11.80
C GLY A 198 3.92 -6.07 11.21
N THR A 199 3.02 -5.11 11.01
CA THR A 199 1.66 -5.33 10.48
C THR A 199 1.48 -4.61 9.16
N LEU A 200 0.71 -5.20 8.23
CA LEU A 200 0.30 -4.52 7.00
C LEU A 200 -0.61 -3.35 7.35
N GLU A 201 -0.06 -2.16 7.24
CA GLU A 201 -0.74 -0.92 7.60
C GLU A 201 -1.50 -0.34 6.39
N LYS A 202 -2.68 0.25 6.66
CA LYS A 202 -3.47 1.05 5.69
C LYS A 202 -3.03 2.52 5.67
N GLY A 203 -3.43 3.29 4.66
CA GLY A 203 -3.19 4.74 4.59
C GLY A 203 -2.47 5.13 3.30
N THR A 204 -2.17 6.43 3.14
CA THR A 204 -1.42 6.91 1.98
C THR A 204 0.01 6.39 2.03
N ARG A 205 0.47 5.78 0.94
CA ARG A 205 1.81 5.20 0.82
C ARG A 205 2.81 6.21 0.30
N LEU A 206 4.02 6.15 0.81
CA LEU A 206 5.12 7.02 0.40
C LEU A 206 6.20 6.15 -0.23
N TYR A 207 6.52 6.43 -1.49
CA TYR A 207 7.50 5.70 -2.28
C TYR A 207 8.70 6.58 -2.63
N LEU A 208 9.89 6.00 -2.59
CA LEU A 208 11.13 6.55 -3.11
C LEU A 208 11.73 5.56 -4.10
N ASP A 209 11.86 5.97 -5.36
CA ASP A 209 12.40 5.16 -6.45
C ASP A 209 11.73 3.78 -6.54
N GLY A 210 10.39 3.76 -6.44
CA GLY A 210 9.57 2.55 -6.49
C GLY A 210 9.48 1.77 -5.17
N ARG A 211 10.33 2.07 -4.17
CA ARG A 211 10.32 1.38 -2.87
C ARG A 211 9.50 2.12 -1.82
N LEU A 212 8.68 1.40 -1.08
CA LEU A 212 7.93 1.93 0.06
C LEU A 212 8.89 2.38 1.15
N VAL A 213 8.86 3.67 1.49
CA VAL A 213 9.65 4.27 2.58
C VAL A 213 8.79 4.66 3.78
N GLY A 214 7.47 4.67 3.62
CA GLY A 214 6.57 5.01 4.69
C GLY A 214 5.10 4.88 4.33
N GLN A 215 4.27 5.01 5.35
CA GLN A 215 2.84 5.16 5.21
C GLN A 215 2.36 6.21 6.19
N VAL A 216 1.38 7.00 5.74
CA VAL A 216 0.81 8.06 6.54
C VAL A 216 -0.07 7.48 7.64
N LYS A 217 0.27 7.83 8.88
CA LYS A 217 -0.51 7.51 10.07
C LYS A 217 -0.71 8.74 10.91
N ARG A 218 -1.97 9.05 11.23
CA ARG A 218 -2.34 10.22 12.04
C ARG A 218 -1.59 10.30 13.37
N ARG A 219 -1.42 9.16 14.07
CA ARG A 219 -0.69 9.09 15.34
C ARG A 219 0.83 9.23 15.23
N ARG A 220 1.40 9.17 14.02
CA ARG A 220 2.85 9.27 13.74
C ARG A 220 3.23 10.59 13.04
N ILE A 221 2.23 11.40 12.68
CA ILE A 221 2.42 12.75 12.18
C ILE A 221 2.63 13.66 13.39
N GLY A 222 3.80 14.31 13.45
CA GLY A 222 4.18 15.17 14.56
C GLY A 222 3.89 16.64 14.27
N ALA A 223 4.07 17.49 15.28
CA ALA A 223 3.92 18.94 15.13
C ALA A 223 4.97 19.55 14.17
N ASP A 224 6.09 18.85 13.95
CA ASP A 224 7.18 19.24 13.06
C ASP A 224 6.76 19.38 11.58
N VAL A 225 5.78 18.57 11.17
CA VAL A 225 5.21 18.58 9.81
C VAL A 225 3.92 19.40 9.71
N ALA A 226 3.38 19.88 10.83
CA ALA A 226 2.18 20.72 10.84
C ALA A 226 2.52 22.18 10.50
N PHE A 227 1.56 22.92 9.95
CA PHE A 227 1.60 24.38 9.94
C PHE A 227 0.19 24.95 9.98
N GLU A 228 0.05 26.14 10.58
CA GLU A 228 -1.23 26.82 10.70
C GLU A 228 -1.66 27.40 9.35
N THR A 229 -2.92 27.17 8.97
CA THR A 229 -3.54 27.81 7.82
C THR A 229 -4.66 28.72 8.29
N SER A 230 -4.91 29.79 7.53
CA SER A 230 -6.00 30.74 7.78
C SER A 230 -7.40 30.14 7.62
N GLN A 231 -7.52 28.95 7.05
CA GLN A 231 -8.79 28.30 6.71
C GLN A 231 -9.34 27.37 7.81
N GLY A 232 -8.64 27.23 8.94
CA GLY A 232 -9.05 26.35 10.04
C GLY A 232 -8.77 24.86 9.76
N GLY A 233 -8.49 24.11 10.83
CA GLY A 233 -8.10 22.69 10.76
C GLY A 233 -6.58 22.47 10.63
N ALA A 234 -6.11 21.32 11.12
CA ALA A 234 -4.69 20.97 11.06
C ALA A 234 -4.29 20.56 9.63
N ARG A 235 -3.48 21.39 8.97
CA ARG A 235 -2.82 21.09 7.69
C ARG A 235 -1.35 20.74 7.94
N TYR A 236 -0.81 19.92 7.06
CA TYR A 236 0.53 19.38 7.16
C TYR A 236 1.28 19.60 5.84
N ASP A 237 2.59 19.80 5.93
CA ASP A 237 3.46 20.04 4.79
C ASP A 237 3.92 18.70 4.18
N LEU A 238 3.60 18.48 2.91
CA LEU A 238 3.96 17.25 2.20
C LEU A 238 5.47 17.09 2.04
N GLY A 239 6.18 18.20 1.77
CA GLY A 239 7.64 18.20 1.64
C GLY A 239 8.33 17.78 2.93
N LYS A 240 7.90 18.34 4.08
CA LYS A 240 8.42 17.94 5.39
C LYS A 240 8.08 16.50 5.75
N LEU A 241 6.88 16.03 5.41
CA LEU A 241 6.51 14.61 5.61
C LEU A 241 7.46 13.69 4.84
N LEU A 242 7.72 13.98 3.57
CA LEU A 242 8.65 13.19 2.74
C LEU A 242 10.08 13.22 3.31
N GLN A 243 10.56 14.39 3.74
CA GLN A 243 11.88 14.53 4.39
C GLN A 243 12.00 13.70 5.67
N LYS A 244 10.94 13.64 6.49
CA LYS A 244 10.88 12.80 7.69
C LYS A 244 11.05 11.30 7.38
N HIS A 245 10.68 10.88 6.17
CA HIS A 245 10.89 9.53 5.65
C HIS A 245 12.23 9.36 4.92
N GLY A 246 13.16 10.30 5.07
CA GLY A 246 14.51 10.23 4.50
C GLY A 246 14.58 10.60 3.02
N VAL A 247 13.54 11.22 2.46
CA VAL A 247 13.52 11.65 1.06
C VAL A 247 14.19 13.01 0.90
N ALA A 248 15.18 13.10 0.01
CA ALA A 248 15.80 14.37 -0.38
C ALA A 248 14.92 15.13 -1.37
N VAL A 249 13.78 15.65 -0.89
CA VAL A 249 12.71 16.21 -1.74
C VAL A 249 13.23 17.25 -2.72
N GLY A 250 14.08 18.19 -2.32
CA GLY A 250 14.55 19.26 -3.22
C GLY A 250 15.37 18.77 -4.42
N ALA A 251 15.92 17.56 -4.37
CA ALA A 251 16.68 16.93 -5.45
C ALA A 251 15.83 15.92 -6.27
N ALA A 252 14.56 15.74 -5.92
CA ALA A 252 13.70 14.81 -6.63
C ALA A 252 13.37 15.32 -8.05
N ALA A 253 13.65 14.49 -9.05
CA ALA A 253 13.29 14.75 -10.44
C ALA A 253 11.76 14.78 -10.64
N SER A 254 11.01 13.99 -9.86
CA SER A 254 9.56 13.96 -9.92
C SER A 254 8.95 13.59 -8.56
N VAL A 255 7.81 14.20 -8.26
CA VAL A 255 6.88 13.86 -7.19
C VAL A 255 5.51 13.67 -7.84
N GLU A 256 5.01 12.44 -7.77
CA GLU A 256 3.74 12.02 -8.36
C GLU A 256 2.72 11.73 -7.26
N LEU A 257 1.50 12.27 -7.42
CA LEU A 257 0.38 12.03 -6.52
C LEU A 257 -0.66 11.17 -7.23
N THR A 258 -1.01 10.05 -6.59
CA THR A 258 -1.94 9.06 -7.14
C THR A 258 -3.21 9.00 -6.30
N ALA A 259 -4.36 9.12 -6.95
CA ALA A 259 -5.67 8.91 -6.37
C ALA A 259 -6.24 7.57 -6.87
N GLY A 260 -6.21 6.55 -6.03
CA GLY A 260 -6.55 5.20 -6.44
C GLY A 260 -5.50 4.63 -7.41
N ASP A 261 -5.87 4.55 -8.70
CA ASP A 261 -5.00 4.10 -9.78
C ASP A 261 -4.61 5.23 -10.76
N ASP A 262 -5.15 6.43 -10.55
CA ASP A 262 -4.97 7.57 -11.45
C ASP A 262 -3.86 8.50 -10.94
N LEU A 263 -2.97 8.89 -11.85
CA LEU A 263 -1.97 9.91 -11.59
C LEU A 263 -2.65 11.28 -11.76
N VAL A 264 -2.89 11.98 -10.65
CA VAL A 264 -3.67 13.23 -10.63
C VAL A 264 -2.80 14.48 -10.57
N ALA A 265 -1.56 14.35 -10.09
CA ALA A 265 -0.61 15.45 -10.11
C ALA A 265 0.83 14.98 -10.28
N ARG A 266 1.63 15.84 -10.91
CA ARG A 266 3.08 15.68 -11.05
C ARG A 266 3.76 17.05 -10.89
N ALA A 267 4.84 17.07 -10.13
CA ALA A 267 5.70 18.23 -9.97
C ALA A 267 7.15 17.77 -9.74
N THR A 268 8.12 18.66 -9.87
CA THR A 268 9.48 18.45 -9.37
C THR A 268 9.52 18.63 -7.86
N GLY A 269 10.57 18.10 -7.24
CA GLY A 269 10.82 18.30 -5.82
C GLY A 269 10.92 19.76 -5.40
N ALA A 270 11.57 20.59 -6.23
CA ALA A 270 11.69 22.03 -6.00
C ALA A 270 10.32 22.75 -6.05
N GLU A 271 9.46 22.39 -7.00
CA GLU A 271 8.11 22.94 -7.11
C GLU A 271 7.25 22.58 -5.90
N VAL A 272 7.32 21.34 -5.41
CA VAL A 272 6.59 20.91 -4.20
C VAL A 272 6.99 21.73 -2.97
N LEU A 273 8.30 21.99 -2.79
CA LEU A 273 8.80 22.80 -1.68
C LEU A 273 8.41 24.27 -1.82
N SER A 274 8.50 24.83 -3.03
CA SER A 274 8.15 26.23 -3.32
C SER A 274 6.67 26.50 -3.13
N ALA A 275 5.79 25.62 -3.64
CA ALA A 275 4.35 25.74 -3.50
C ALA A 275 3.83 25.40 -2.09
N ARG A 276 4.69 24.88 -1.21
CA ARG A 276 4.34 24.42 0.15
C ARG A 276 3.10 23.52 0.16
N VAL A 277 3.12 22.49 -0.70
CA VAL A 277 1.98 21.58 -0.89
C VAL A 277 1.52 21.03 0.46
N SER A 278 0.24 21.23 0.74
CA SER A 278 -0.35 20.91 2.04
C SER A 278 -1.39 19.81 1.95
N PHE A 279 -1.54 19.06 3.04
CA PHE A 279 -2.54 18.02 3.13
C PHE A 279 -3.28 18.03 4.46
N GLY A 280 -4.52 17.57 4.43
CA GLY A 280 -5.36 17.29 5.60
C GLY A 280 -5.43 15.79 5.90
N LEU A 281 -5.88 15.47 7.12
CA LEU A 281 -6.13 14.11 7.57
C LEU A 281 -7.59 13.96 8.01
N PRO A 282 -8.49 13.55 7.11
CA PRO A 282 -9.88 13.33 7.48
C PRO A 282 -10.02 12.28 8.59
N ASN A 283 -11.07 12.42 9.40
CA ASN A 283 -11.38 11.46 10.45
C ASN A 283 -11.78 10.10 9.85
N HIS A 284 -11.45 9.02 10.55
CA HIS A 284 -11.82 7.64 10.19
C HIS A 284 -11.33 7.12 8.82
N GLN A 285 -10.43 7.82 8.12
CA GLN A 285 -9.91 7.42 6.80
C GLN A 285 -8.59 6.61 6.86
N HIS A 286 -8.26 6.00 7.99
CA HIS A 286 -7.06 5.15 8.18
C HIS A 286 -5.71 5.74 7.75
N GLY A 287 -5.59 7.07 7.67
CA GLY A 287 -4.37 7.74 7.21
C GLY A 287 -4.32 8.02 5.71
N ARG A 288 -5.45 7.96 4.98
CA ARG A 288 -5.56 8.64 3.68
C ARG A 288 -5.45 10.15 3.89
N ILE A 289 -4.72 10.82 3.00
CA ILE A 289 -4.55 12.27 3.02
C ILE A 289 -5.41 12.91 1.93
N VAL A 290 -5.89 14.12 2.21
CA VAL A 290 -6.51 15.00 1.21
C VAL A 290 -5.50 16.10 0.91
N VAL A 291 -5.05 16.21 -0.33
CA VAL A 291 -4.07 17.22 -0.76
C VAL A 291 -4.78 18.33 -1.49
N GLY A 292 -4.53 19.58 -1.11
CA GLY A 292 -4.89 20.74 -1.93
C GLY A 292 -3.92 20.82 -3.10
N LEU A 293 -4.32 20.34 -4.27
CA LEU A 293 -3.48 20.23 -5.46
C LEU A 293 -3.39 21.58 -6.16
N PRO A 294 -2.20 22.20 -6.27
CA PRO A 294 -2.04 23.41 -7.08
C PRO A 294 -2.41 23.13 -8.53
N ALA A 295 -3.12 24.08 -9.17
CA ALA A 295 -3.55 23.95 -10.57
C ALA A 295 -2.39 23.65 -11.53
N ALA A 296 -1.19 24.19 -11.23
CA ALA A 296 0.02 24.00 -12.01
C ALA A 296 0.52 22.55 -12.05
N PHE A 297 0.10 21.69 -11.12
CA PHE A 297 0.56 20.29 -11.04
C PHE A 297 -0.40 19.30 -11.68
N GLN A 298 -1.56 19.76 -12.11
CA GLN A 298 -2.66 18.94 -12.61
C GLN A 298 -2.66 18.92 -14.14
N ALA A 299 -3.35 17.95 -14.75
CA ALA A 299 -3.66 18.02 -16.17
C ALA A 299 -4.53 19.26 -16.46
N PRO A 300 -4.33 19.96 -17.59
CA PRO A 300 -5.22 21.05 -17.99
C PRO A 300 -6.66 20.55 -18.12
N HIS A 301 -7.54 21.06 -17.28
CA HIS A 301 -8.97 20.75 -17.32
C HIS A 301 -9.77 21.94 -16.79
N GLY A 302 -10.66 22.50 -17.62
CA GLY A 302 -11.48 23.63 -17.24
C GLY A 302 -10.65 24.86 -16.81
N LYS A 303 -11.09 25.53 -15.74
CA LYS A 303 -10.41 26.69 -15.18
C LYS A 303 -9.27 26.23 -14.26
N PRO A 304 -8.07 26.84 -14.34
CA PRO A 304 -6.99 26.53 -13.42
C PRO A 304 -7.37 26.89 -11.97
N GLU A 305 -7.65 25.88 -11.15
CA GLU A 305 -7.99 26.05 -9.75
C GLU A 305 -7.38 24.97 -8.86
N GLU A 306 -7.22 25.28 -7.58
CA GLU A 306 -6.77 24.32 -6.58
C GLU A 306 -7.91 23.33 -6.28
N ARG A 307 -7.57 22.03 -6.19
CA ARG A 307 -8.56 20.97 -5.95
C ARG A 307 -8.11 20.08 -4.80
N ASP A 308 -9.01 19.86 -3.84
CA ASP A 308 -8.78 18.89 -2.76
C ASP A 308 -9.01 17.47 -3.28
N VAL A 309 -7.98 16.63 -3.23
CA VAL A 309 -8.03 15.25 -3.75
C VAL A 309 -7.54 14.24 -2.72
N ASP A 310 -8.29 13.15 -2.60
CA ASP A 310 -7.94 11.99 -1.80
C ASP A 310 -6.77 11.20 -2.45
N ILE A 311 -5.59 11.24 -1.82
CA ILE A 311 -4.38 10.59 -2.35
C ILE A 311 -4.13 9.24 -1.69
N THR A 312 -3.96 8.19 -2.50
CA THR A 312 -3.60 6.83 -2.05
C THR A 312 -2.10 6.60 -2.03
N ALA A 313 -1.34 7.24 -2.91
CA ALA A 313 0.12 7.12 -2.92
C ALA A 313 0.82 8.41 -3.37
N VAL A 314 2.00 8.63 -2.80
CA VAL A 314 2.97 9.66 -3.19
C VAL A 314 4.23 8.95 -3.65
N SER A 315 4.63 9.15 -4.90
CA SER A 315 5.82 8.53 -5.47
C SER A 315 6.87 9.57 -5.80
N VAL A 316 8.06 9.41 -5.23
CA VAL A 316 9.20 10.28 -5.47
C VAL A 316 10.23 9.54 -6.29
N THR A 317 10.70 10.16 -7.37
CA THR A 317 11.74 9.61 -8.24
C THR A 317 12.94 10.56 -8.26
N THR A 318 14.13 10.04 -7.96
CA THR A 318 15.37 10.82 -7.92
C THR A 318 15.99 10.96 -9.31
N ALA A 319 15.94 9.89 -10.10
CA ALA A 319 16.39 9.91 -11.49
C ALA A 319 15.27 10.41 -12.43
N PRO A 320 15.60 11.15 -13.50
CA PRO A 320 14.60 11.50 -14.50
C PRO A 320 14.05 10.22 -15.14
N ALA A 321 12.73 10.04 -15.06
CA ALA A 321 12.06 8.97 -15.78
C ALA A 321 12.27 9.14 -17.29
N ARG A 322 12.46 8.04 -18.02
CA ARG A 322 12.47 8.10 -19.49
C ARG A 322 11.11 8.63 -19.96
N ALA A 323 11.10 9.55 -20.92
CA ALA A 323 9.87 10.19 -21.39
C ALA A 323 8.79 9.18 -21.82
N THR A 324 9.19 8.03 -22.36
CA THR A 324 8.29 6.95 -22.82
C THR A 324 7.63 6.15 -21.70
N THR A 325 8.06 6.29 -20.45
CA THR A 325 7.53 5.52 -19.31
C THR A 325 6.73 6.38 -18.32
N GLN A 326 6.60 7.68 -18.59
CA GLN A 326 5.78 8.57 -17.77
C GLN A 326 4.29 8.28 -17.98
N ARG A 327 3.58 8.04 -16.88
CA ARG A 327 2.12 7.88 -16.91
C ARG A 327 1.45 9.21 -17.28
N ALA A 328 0.36 9.14 -18.04
CA ALA A 328 -0.42 10.33 -18.34
C ALA A 328 -1.10 10.85 -17.07
N LEU A 329 -1.10 12.17 -16.90
CA LEU A 329 -1.95 12.82 -15.89
C LEU A 329 -3.41 12.62 -16.28
N VAL A 330 -4.23 12.30 -15.29
CA VAL A 330 -5.68 12.21 -15.42
C VAL A 330 -6.26 13.49 -14.82
N ALA A 331 -7.14 14.15 -15.58
CA ALA A 331 -7.83 15.33 -15.10
C ALA A 331 -8.61 15.00 -13.83
N VAL A 332 -8.43 15.82 -12.80
CA VAL A 332 -9.29 15.78 -11.64
C VAL A 332 -10.58 16.46 -12.06
N GLU A 333 -11.62 15.70 -12.36
CA GLU A 333 -12.95 16.29 -12.62
C GLU A 333 -13.47 16.96 -11.33
N ASP A 334 -14.34 17.95 -11.47
CA ASP A 334 -14.94 18.61 -10.31
C ASP A 334 -15.72 17.56 -9.52
N ALA A 335 -15.14 17.13 -8.41
CA ALA A 335 -15.91 16.61 -7.30
C ALA A 335 -16.67 17.78 -6.67
N SER A 336 -17.55 18.43 -7.43
CA SER A 336 -18.61 19.24 -6.85
C SER A 336 -19.49 18.26 -6.07
N SER A 337 -19.22 18.21 -4.77
CA SER A 337 -19.79 17.29 -3.79
C SER A 337 -19.37 15.83 -3.99
N LEU A 338 -18.87 15.24 -2.89
CA LEU A 338 -19.44 13.96 -2.49
C LEU A 338 -20.94 14.21 -2.34
N ALA A 339 -21.69 14.12 -3.43
CA ALA A 339 -23.14 14.11 -3.38
C ALA A 339 -23.49 12.99 -2.42
N SER A 340 -24.32 13.30 -1.42
CA SER A 340 -24.94 12.30 -0.58
C SER A 340 -25.47 11.18 -1.46
N ALA A 341 -25.45 9.95 -0.94
CA ALA A 341 -25.84 8.73 -1.66
C ALA A 341 -27.26 8.76 -2.28
N ASP A 342 -28.03 9.83 -2.09
CA ASP A 342 -29.35 10.08 -2.64
C ASP A 342 -29.36 10.48 -4.13
N ASP A 343 -28.31 11.12 -4.66
CA ASP A 343 -28.34 11.61 -6.06
C ASP A 343 -28.13 10.51 -7.13
N LEU A 344 -27.68 9.32 -6.73
CA LEU A 344 -27.45 8.19 -7.65
C LEU A 344 -28.68 7.27 -7.82
N LEU A 345 -29.76 7.50 -7.06
CA LEU A 345 -30.99 6.70 -7.16
C LEU A 345 -31.99 7.23 -8.20
N THR A 346 -31.82 8.46 -8.68
CA THR A 346 -32.76 9.11 -9.61
C THR A 346 -32.52 8.76 -11.08
N LEU A 347 -31.41 8.08 -11.42
CA LEU A 347 -31.08 7.69 -12.80
C LEU A 347 -31.37 6.21 -13.13
N ALA A 348 -31.85 5.43 -12.16
CA ALA A 348 -32.08 3.99 -12.34
C ALA A 348 -33.57 3.58 -12.50
N THR A 349 -34.50 4.53 -12.63
CA THR A 349 -35.93 4.24 -12.84
C THR A 349 -36.49 4.78 -14.15
N ALA A 350 -35.63 5.11 -15.12
CA ALA A 350 -36.04 5.49 -16.46
C ALA A 350 -35.37 4.54 -17.47
N ASP A 351 -35.88 3.31 -17.53
CA ASP A 351 -36.12 2.54 -18.76
C ASP A 351 -36.88 1.24 -18.43
#